data_AF-A0AAN8JFL2-F1
#
_entry.id   AF-A0AAN8JFL2-F1
#
_cell.length_a   1.000
_cell.length_b   1.000
_cell.length_c   1.000
_cell.angle_alpha   90.00
_cell.angle_beta   90.00
_cell.angle_gamma   90.00
#
_symmetry.space_group_name_H-M   'P 1'
#
loop_
_entity.id
_entity.type
_entity.pdbx_description
1 polymer ?
#
loop_
_entity_poly.entity_id
_entity_poly.type
_entity_poly.pdbx_seq_one_letter_code
_entity_poly.pdbx_strand_id
1 'polypeptide(L)'
;MRGLILCAVLGIVLAEFLNSKNERRLDGYRFQYHDDTGHYLVIKGLDCYVADVPVGSTLQTKLQDNDHLDDLERKVIGVVESGTGLNRVDLKTIVDRYQDTLTRALCFRSTMYIMDLSGKI
;
A
#
# COMPACT_ATOMS: atom_id res chain seq x y z
N MET A 1 -22.52 30.21 1.85
CA MET A 1 -22.31 28.92 1.17
C MET A 1 -20.86 28.45 1.35
N ARG A 2 -20.48 27.97 2.55
CA ARG A 2 -19.11 27.51 2.87
C ARG A 2 -19.06 26.16 3.60
N GLY A 3 -20.18 25.42 3.62
CA GLY A 3 -20.31 24.16 4.37
C GLY A 3 -20.38 22.90 3.51
N LEU A 4 -20.38 23.01 2.17
CA LEU A 4 -20.65 21.89 1.27
C LEU A 4 -19.40 21.26 0.62
N ILE A 5 -18.23 21.91 0.73
CA ILE A 5 -17.01 21.42 0.09
C ILE A 5 -16.26 20.43 0.99
N LEU A 6 -16.42 20.52 2.31
CA LEU A 6 -15.73 19.62 3.25
C LEU A 6 -16.27 18.17 3.18
N CYS A 7 -17.57 17.99 2.93
CA CYS A 7 -18.19 16.66 2.82
C CYS A 7 -17.82 15.92 1.52
N ALA A 8 -17.57 16.63 0.42
CA ALA A 8 -17.21 15.98 -0.85
C ALA A 8 -15.80 15.38 -0.81
N VAL A 9 -14.84 16.09 -0.22
CA VAL A 9 -13.45 15.58 -0.07
C VAL A 9 -13.41 14.42 0.94
N LEU A 10 -14.14 14.54 2.06
CA LEU A 10 -14.23 13.45 3.04
C LEU A 10 -14.97 12.22 2.48
N GLY A 11 -15.97 12.43 1.62
CA GLY A 11 -16.74 11.37 0.96
C GLY A 11 -15.95 10.60 -0.10
N ILE A 12 -15.08 11.26 -0.87
CA ILE A 12 -14.18 10.58 -1.83
C ILE A 12 -13.16 9.72 -1.07
N VAL A 13 -12.55 10.27 -0.02
CA VAL A 13 -11.61 9.52 0.83
C VAL A 13 -12.30 8.32 1.49
N LEU A 14 -13.54 8.48 1.98
CA LEU A 14 -14.32 7.36 2.52
C LEU A 14 -14.73 6.34 1.46
N ALA A 15 -15.08 6.76 0.25
CA ALA A 15 -15.46 5.85 -0.83
C ALA A 15 -14.26 5.00 -1.29
N GLU A 16 -13.07 5.59 -1.40
CA GLU A 16 -11.82 4.86 -1.67
C GLU A 16 -11.44 3.94 -0.48
N PHE A 17 -11.67 4.39 0.76
CA PHE A 17 -11.51 3.55 1.96
C PHE A 17 -12.51 2.38 2.03
N LEU A 18 -13.73 2.56 1.52
CA LEU A 18 -14.78 1.53 1.48
C LEU A 18 -14.63 0.61 0.25
N ASN A 19 -13.98 1.09 -0.82
CA ASN A 19 -13.62 0.29 -1.98
C ASN A 19 -12.31 -0.48 -1.77
N SER A 20 -11.55 -0.14 -0.73
CA SER A 20 -10.49 -0.99 -0.16
C SER A 20 -11.11 -2.25 0.47
N LYS A 21 -11.44 -3.23 -0.35
CA LYS A 21 -11.95 -4.52 0.11
C LYS A 21 -10.87 -5.46 0.65
N ASN A 22 -9.60 -5.05 0.70
CA ASN A 22 -8.47 -5.95 0.97
C ASN A 22 -7.52 -5.44 2.08
N GLU A 23 -8.03 -4.75 3.12
CA GLU A 23 -7.20 -4.55 4.32
C GLU A 23 -7.02 -5.89 5.04
N ARG A 24 -5.78 -6.36 5.13
CA ARG A 24 -5.42 -7.55 5.90
C ARG A 24 -4.39 -7.23 6.96
N ARG A 25 -4.35 -8.07 8.00
CA ARG A 25 -3.40 -7.94 9.10
C ARG A 25 -2.75 -9.27 9.40
N LEU A 26 -1.43 -9.27 9.48
CA LEU A 26 -0.61 -10.43 9.82
C LEU A 26 0.62 -9.97 10.59
N ASP A 27 0.91 -10.60 11.72
CA ASP A 27 2.11 -10.33 12.54
C ASP A 27 2.37 -8.84 12.87
N GLY A 28 1.30 -8.07 13.07
CA GLY A 28 1.38 -6.63 13.37
C GLY A 28 1.58 -5.72 12.16
N TYR A 29 1.63 -6.28 10.95
CA TYR A 29 1.61 -5.54 9.69
C TYR A 29 0.17 -5.38 9.19
N ARG A 30 -0.09 -4.27 8.52
CA ARG A 30 -1.28 -4.03 7.72
C ARG A 30 -0.91 -4.07 6.24
N PHE A 31 -1.64 -4.85 5.45
CA PHE A 31 -1.48 -5.00 4.02
C PHE A 31 -2.68 -4.45 3.28
N GLN A 32 -2.44 -3.82 2.14
CA GLN A 32 -3.50 -3.27 1.31
C GLN A 32 -3.03 -3.19 -0.14
N TYR A 33 -3.80 -3.82 -1.03
CA TYR A 33 -3.58 -3.73 -2.47
C TYR A 33 -4.66 -2.88 -3.11
N HIS A 34 -4.25 -1.94 -3.95
CA HIS A 34 -5.14 -1.09 -4.71
C HIS A 34 -5.16 -1.54 -6.17
N ASP A 35 -6.19 -2.29 -6.55
CA ASP A 35 -6.32 -2.93 -7.87
C ASP A 35 -6.29 -1.91 -9.03
N ASP A 36 -6.85 -0.71 -8.82
CA ASP A 36 -6.95 0.32 -9.86
C ASP A 36 -5.61 0.96 -10.21
N THR A 37 -4.71 1.07 -9.23
CA THR A 37 -3.39 1.70 -9.43
C THR A 37 -2.25 0.69 -9.44
N GLY A 38 -2.49 -0.56 -9.05
CA GLY A 38 -1.45 -1.57 -8.89
C GLY A 38 -0.47 -1.23 -7.77
N HIS A 39 -0.90 -0.52 -6.73
CA HIS A 39 -0.04 -0.19 -5.60
C HIS A 39 -0.28 -1.14 -4.44
N TYR A 40 0.80 -1.67 -3.88
CA TYR A 40 0.76 -2.52 -2.70
C TYR A 40 1.37 -1.81 -1.51
N LEU A 41 0.59 -1.64 -0.46
CA LEU A 41 0.93 -0.93 0.75
C LEU A 41 1.12 -1.91 1.90
N VAL A 42 2.22 -1.73 2.63
CA VAL A 42 2.52 -2.44 3.86
C VAL A 42 2.79 -1.41 4.94
N ILE A 43 2.19 -1.58 6.12
CA ILE A 43 2.28 -0.59 7.20
C ILE A 43 2.59 -1.31 8.50
N LYS A 44 3.63 -0.85 9.19
CA LYS A 44 4.03 -1.34 10.52
C LYS A 44 4.38 -0.15 11.41
N GLY A 45 3.59 0.08 12.47
CA GLY A 45 3.81 1.21 13.36
C GLY A 45 3.75 2.55 12.60
N LEU A 46 4.89 3.26 12.55
CA LEU A 46 5.03 4.55 11.85
C LEU A 46 5.72 4.41 10.48
N ASP A 47 5.96 3.19 10.00
CA ASP A 47 6.62 2.96 8.72
C ASP A 47 5.59 2.54 7.65
N CYS A 48 5.71 3.12 6.46
CA CYS A 48 4.89 2.85 5.29
C CYS A 48 5.78 2.37 4.14
N TYR A 49 5.53 1.17 3.64
CA TYR A 49 6.25 0.58 2.51
C TYR A 49 5.30 0.48 1.33
N VAL A 50 5.71 1.01 0.18
CA VAL A 50 4.91 1.03 -1.04
C VAL A 50 5.65 0.28 -2.13
N ALA A 51 4.98 -0.66 -2.78
CA ALA A 51 5.51 -1.41 -3.91
C ALA A 51 4.63 -1.25 -5.15
N ASP A 52 5.27 -1.20 -6.31
CA ASP A 52 4.58 -1.31 -7.59
C ASP A 52 4.30 -2.78 -7.89
N VAL A 53 3.02 -3.12 -8.01
CA VAL A 53 2.54 -4.45 -8.42
C VAL A 53 1.63 -4.26 -9.63
N PRO A 54 2.22 -4.21 -10.85
CA PRO A 54 1.49 -3.88 -12.07
C PRO A 54 0.27 -4.77 -12.26
N VAL A 55 -0.81 -4.16 -12.75
CA VAL A 55 -2.02 -4.89 -13.14
C VAL A 55 -1.67 -5.89 -14.26
N GLY A 56 -2.11 -7.14 -14.10
CA GLY A 56 -1.78 -8.28 -14.94
C GLY A 56 -0.50 -9.01 -14.56
N SER A 57 0.25 -8.56 -13.55
CA SER A 57 1.46 -9.25 -13.10
C SER A 57 1.14 -10.54 -12.33
N THR A 58 2.08 -11.49 -12.34
CA THR A 58 1.98 -12.72 -11.55
C THR A 58 1.81 -12.42 -10.05
N LEU A 59 2.43 -11.34 -9.56
CA LEU A 59 2.30 -10.93 -8.17
C LEU A 59 0.90 -10.40 -7.85
N GLN A 60 0.24 -9.67 -8.76
CA GLN A 60 -1.18 -9.32 -8.59
C GLN A 60 -2.04 -10.58 -8.47
N THR A 61 -1.83 -11.56 -9.34
CA THR A 61 -2.58 -12.82 -9.28
C THR A 61 -2.42 -13.52 -7.93
N LYS A 62 -1.18 -13.57 -7.40
CA LYS A 62 -0.92 -14.11 -6.05
C LYS A 62 -1.61 -13.29 -4.95
N LEU A 63 -1.70 -11.97 -5.07
CA LEU A 63 -2.41 -11.11 -4.10
C LEU A 63 -3.93 -11.32 -4.10
N GLN A 64 -4.48 -11.82 -5.20
CA GLN A 64 -5.90 -12.14 -5.36
C GLN A 64 -6.22 -13.61 -5.01
N ASP A 65 -5.18 -14.44 -4.81
CA ASP A 65 -5.30 -15.84 -4.42
C ASP A 65 -5.34 -15.99 -2.89
N ASN A 66 -6.55 -16.12 -2.35
CA ASN A 66 -6.78 -16.21 -0.91
C ASN A 66 -6.10 -17.43 -0.26
N ASP A 67 -5.86 -18.52 -0.99
CA ASP A 67 -5.34 -19.76 -0.41
C ASP A 67 -3.83 -19.66 -0.10
N HIS A 68 -3.13 -18.73 -0.76
CA HIS A 68 -1.69 -18.54 -0.64
C HIS A 68 -1.29 -17.14 -0.15
N LEU A 69 -2.26 -16.32 0.21
CA LEU A 69 -2.03 -14.93 0.57
C LEU A 69 -1.19 -14.76 1.84
N ASP A 70 -1.38 -15.61 2.85
CA ASP A 70 -0.58 -15.56 4.10
C ASP A 70 0.89 -15.91 3.84
N ASP A 71 1.17 -16.89 2.97
CA ASP A 71 2.55 -17.24 2.60
C ASP A 71 3.23 -16.09 1.83
N LEU A 72 2.49 -15.47 0.92
CA LEU A 72 2.94 -14.28 0.20
C LEU A 72 3.25 -13.13 1.16
N GLU A 73 2.33 -12.79 2.06
CA GLU A 73 2.48 -11.71 3.04
C GLU A 73 3.65 -11.99 3.99
N ARG A 74 3.88 -13.24 4.41
CA ARG A 74 5.06 -13.62 5.20
C ARG A 74 6.37 -13.40 4.45
N LYS A 75 6.43 -13.65 3.14
CA LYS A 75 7.61 -13.32 2.31
C LYS A 75 7.82 -11.81 2.23
N VAL A 76 6.75 -11.03 2.07
CA VAL A 76 6.81 -9.56 2.09
C VAL A 76 7.34 -9.06 3.44
N ILE A 77 6.88 -9.63 4.55
CA ILE A 77 7.40 -9.34 5.90
C ILE A 77 8.91 -9.61 5.94
N GLY A 78 9.35 -10.75 5.40
CA GLY A 78 10.78 -11.07 5.30
C GLY A 78 11.59 -10.01 4.53
N VAL A 79 11.06 -9.46 3.43
CA VAL A 79 11.67 -8.35 2.70
C VAL A 79 11.77 -7.11 3.60
N VAL A 80 10.68 -6.73 4.28
CA VAL A 80 10.65 -5.56 5.16
C VAL A 80 11.65 -5.70 6.32
N GLU A 81 11.69 -6.87 6.97
CA GLU A 81 12.55 -7.11 8.13
C GLU A 81 14.03 -7.24 7.75
N SER A 82 14.32 -7.76 6.55
CA SER A 82 15.69 -7.80 6.03
C SER A 82 16.24 -6.43 5.65
N GLY A 83 15.36 -5.44 5.40
CA GLY A 83 15.72 -4.14 4.85
C GLY A 83 16.18 -4.16 3.38
N THR A 84 16.25 -5.33 2.75
CA THR A 84 16.76 -5.47 1.38
C THR A 84 15.73 -5.01 0.36
N GLY A 85 16.13 -4.15 -0.58
CA GLY A 85 15.22 -3.61 -1.58
C GLY A 85 14.28 -2.53 -1.05
N LEU A 86 14.55 -1.99 0.14
CA LEU A 86 13.85 -0.82 0.68
C LEU A 86 14.67 0.44 0.40
N ASN A 87 14.05 1.41 -0.28
CA ASN A 87 14.62 2.73 -0.47
C ASN A 87 13.81 3.75 0.33
N ARG A 88 14.43 4.39 1.34
CA ARG A 88 13.76 5.43 2.12
C ARG A 88 13.55 6.67 1.26
N VAL A 89 12.35 7.22 1.27
CA VAL A 89 11.96 8.38 0.46
C VAL A 89 11.20 9.42 1.28
N ASP A 90 11.12 10.63 0.75
CA ASP A 90 10.28 11.69 1.31
C ASP A 90 8.84 11.63 0.78
N LEU A 91 7.95 12.42 1.39
CA LEU A 91 6.54 12.46 0.99
C LEU A 91 6.39 12.95 -0.45
N LYS A 92 7.24 13.87 -0.89
CA LYS A 92 7.18 14.44 -2.23
C LYS A 92 7.39 13.35 -3.28
N THR A 93 8.39 12.50 -3.09
CA THR A 93 8.68 11.38 -3.99
C THR A 93 7.52 10.40 -4.07
N ILE A 94 6.90 10.05 -2.93
CA ILE A 94 5.72 9.17 -2.91
C ILE A 94 4.55 9.82 -3.66
N VAL A 95 4.26 11.09 -3.39
CA VAL A 95 3.16 11.82 -4.03
C VAL A 95 3.38 11.94 -5.54
N ASP A 96 4.59 12.31 -5.96
CA ASP A 96 4.92 12.50 -7.38
C ASP A 96 4.88 11.17 -8.15
N ARG A 97 5.36 10.08 -7.55
CA ARG A 97 5.44 8.76 -8.19
C ARG A 97 4.10 8.07 -8.26
N TYR A 98 3.37 8.02 -7.15
CA TYR A 98 2.17 7.19 -7.04
C TYR A 98 0.89 7.99 -7.35
N GLN A 99 0.88 9.30 -7.09
CA GLN A 99 -0.31 10.17 -7.29
C GLN A 99 -1.63 9.62 -6.71
N ASP A 100 -1.53 8.66 -5.79
CA ASP A 100 -2.64 7.86 -5.29
C ASP A 100 -3.09 8.40 -3.92
N THR A 101 -4.38 8.71 -3.82
CA THR A 101 -4.97 9.31 -2.61
C THR A 101 -4.85 8.39 -1.41
N LEU A 102 -5.02 7.07 -1.61
CA LEU A 102 -4.94 6.09 -0.55
C LEU A 102 -3.51 5.99 0.02
N THR A 103 -2.52 5.87 -0.85
CA THR A 103 -1.10 5.90 -0.49
C THR A 103 -0.77 7.18 0.28
N ARG A 104 -1.25 8.32 -0.19
CA ARG A 104 -1.05 9.60 0.49
C ARG A 104 -1.69 9.63 1.86
N ALA A 105 -2.93 9.14 2.00
CA ALA A 105 -3.66 9.14 3.27
C ALA A 105 -2.99 8.23 4.30
N LEU A 106 -2.56 7.03 3.89
CA LEU A 106 -2.03 6.01 4.79
C LEU A 106 -0.55 6.19 5.14
N CYS A 107 0.24 6.75 4.24
CA CYS A 107 1.65 7.03 4.49
C CYS A 107 1.89 8.45 5.07
N PHE A 108 0.84 9.27 5.23
CA PHE A 108 1.01 10.61 5.78
C PHE A 108 1.59 10.58 7.20
N ARG A 109 2.72 11.28 7.40
CA ARG A 109 3.51 11.33 8.64
C ARG A 109 4.25 10.03 9.00
N SER A 110 4.30 9.07 8.10
CA SER A 110 5.08 7.85 8.27
C SER A 110 6.51 8.02 7.77
N THR A 111 7.45 7.18 8.21
CA THR A 111 8.68 6.95 7.46
C THR A 111 8.31 6.17 6.20
N MET A 112 8.65 6.70 5.03
CA MET A 112 8.24 6.09 3.76
C MET A 112 9.38 5.36 3.09
N TYR A 113 9.04 4.20 2.55
CA TYR A 113 9.94 3.36 1.79
C TYR A 113 9.28 2.95 0.48
N ILE A 114 10.05 2.99 -0.60
CA ILE A 114 9.71 2.27 -1.81
C ILE A 114 10.34 0.89 -1.69
N MET A 115 9.51 -0.14 -1.83
CA MET A 115 9.90 -1.52 -1.70
C MET A 115 9.91 -2.19 -3.08
N ASP A 116 11.05 -2.74 -3.45
CA ASP A 116 11.19 -3.54 -4.65
C ASP A 116 10.93 -5.02 -4.33
N LEU A 117 9.81 -5.55 -4.81
CA LEU A 117 9.45 -6.97 -4.65
C LEU A 117 9.96 -7.87 -5.78
N SER A 118 10.54 -7.29 -6.84
CA SER A 118 10.99 -8.01 -8.02
C SER A 118 12.08 -9.02 -7.65
N GLY A 119 11.87 -10.28 -8.05
CA GLY A 119 12.83 -11.37 -7.80
C GLY A 119 12.97 -11.81 -6.34
N LYS A 120 12.14 -11.29 -5.43
CA LYS A 120 12.15 -11.63 -4.00
C LYS A 120 10.96 -12.51 -3.58
N ILE A 121 9.92 -12.58 -4.42
CA ILE A 121 8.63 -13.24 -4.14
C ILE A 121 8.09 -13.97 -5.38
#